data_AF-A0A819RKY5-F1
#
_entry.id   AF-A0A819RKY5-F1
#
_cell.length_a   1.000
_cell.length_b   1.000
_cell.length_c   1.000
_cell.angle_alpha   90.00
_cell.angle_beta   90.00
_cell.angle_gamma   90.00
#
_symmetry.space_group_name_H-M   'P 1'
#
loop_
_entity.id
_entity.type
_entity.pdbx_description
1 polymer ?
#
loop_
_entity_poly.entity_id
_entity_poly.type
_entity_poly.pdbx_seq_one_letter_code
_entity_poly.pdbx_strand_id
1 'polypeptide(L)' 'MDKDGEKCKPSIALTLKPHEIKKLDHPPPTSKPYYSTPLKQETMYIITQELLYFRLIRSSYSPYVARALLVLKRDGT' A
#
# COMPACT_ATOMS: atom_id res chain seq x y z
N MET A 1 -9.11 -1.55 -31.36
CA MET A 1 -10.19 -2.19 -30.58
C MET A 1 -9.54 -2.85 -29.40
N ASP A 2 -9.91 -2.34 -28.25
CA ASP A 2 -9.08 -2.18 -27.08
C ASP A 2 -8.98 -3.47 -26.27
N LYS A 3 -7.75 -3.89 -25.97
CA LYS A 3 -7.50 -4.85 -24.89
C LYS A 3 -7.43 -4.04 -23.62
N ASP A 4 -8.58 -3.75 -23.04
CA ASP A 4 -8.68 -3.23 -21.69
C ASP A 4 -7.91 -4.18 -20.77
N GLY A 5 -6.78 -3.68 -20.28
CA GLY A 5 -5.99 -4.35 -19.25
C GLY A 5 -6.91 -4.58 -18.06
N GLU A 6 -7.27 -5.84 -17.84
CA GLU A 6 -8.07 -6.27 -16.71
C GLU A 6 -7.32 -5.87 -15.44
N LYS A 7 -7.68 -4.70 -14.87
CA LYS A 7 -7.14 -4.24 -13.60
C LYS A 7 -7.51 -5.30 -12.58
N CYS A 8 -6.52 -6.06 -12.13
CA CYS A 8 -6.68 -7.16 -11.20
C CYS A 8 -7.30 -6.60 -9.91
N LYS A 9 -8.62 -6.78 -9.75
CA LYS A 9 -9.34 -6.25 -8.59
C LYS A 9 -8.72 -6.86 -7.34
N PRO A 10 -8.18 -6.05 -6.42
CA PRO A 10 -7.59 -6.59 -5.21
C PRO A 10 -8.66 -7.32 -4.40
N SER A 11 -8.32 -8.50 -3.89
CA SER A 11 -9.23 -9.37 -3.14
C SER A 11 -9.58 -8.75 -1.79
N ILE A 12 -10.75 -8.13 -1.69
CA ILE A 12 -11.31 -7.65 -0.42
C ILE A 12 -11.98 -8.83 0.28
N ALA A 13 -11.55 -9.12 1.51
CA ALA A 13 -12.27 -10.06 2.36
C ALA A 13 -13.67 -9.49 2.68
N LEU A 14 -14.72 -10.22 2.29
CA LEU A 14 -16.12 -9.81 2.50
C LEU A 14 -16.57 -9.93 3.96
N THR A 15 -15.75 -10.54 4.81
CA THR A 15 -16.03 -10.71 6.24
C THR A 15 -15.81 -9.40 6.99
N LEU A 16 -16.92 -8.79 7.40
CA LEU A 16 -17.06 -7.50 8.09
C LEU A 16 -16.40 -7.38 9.48
N LYS A 17 -15.59 -8.35 9.94
CA LYS A 17 -14.92 -8.24 11.23
C LYS A 17 -13.61 -7.47 11.07
N PRO A 18 -13.45 -6.27 11.66
CA PRO A 18 -12.18 -5.55 11.64
C PRO A 18 -11.09 -6.40 12.29
N HIS A 19 -9.89 -6.37 11.71
CA HIS A 19 -8.73 -6.98 12.34
C HIS A 19 -8.27 -6.11 13.53
N GLU A 20 -8.20 -6.70 14.72
CA GLU A 20 -7.73 -6.02 15.93
C GLU A 20 -6.21 -6.13 16.06
N ILE A 21 -5.53 -4.98 16.13
CA ILE A 21 -4.08 -4.90 16.32
C ILE A 21 -3.80 -4.52 17.77
N LYS A 22 -3.14 -5.42 18.51
CA LYS A 22 -2.77 -5.19 19.92
C LYS A 22 -1.65 -4.15 20.02
N LYS A 23 -1.75 -3.27 21.01
CA LYS A 23 -0.66 -2.35 21.37
C LYS A 23 0.44 -3.14 22.09
N LEU A 24 1.68 -2.80 21.77
CA LEU A 24 2.86 -3.26 22.50
C LEU A 24 3.29 -2.15 23.48
N ASP A 25 4.10 -2.50 24.47
CA ASP A 25 4.53 -1.56 25.52
C ASP A 25 5.51 -0.48 25.02
N HIS A 26 6.02 -0.62 23.80
CA HIS A 26 6.89 0.35 23.16
C HIS A 26 6.14 1.20 22.11
N PRO A 27 6.59 2.44 21.84
CA PRO A 27 5.93 3.30 20.87
C PRO A 27 5.96 2.69 19.45
N PRO A 28 4.94 2.95 18.61
CA PRO A 28 4.97 2.60 17.19
C PRO A 28 6.06 3.37 16.43
N PRO A 29 6.50 2.88 15.25
CA PRO A 29 7.57 3.50 14.48
C PRO A 29 7.20 4.90 13.95
N THR A 30 8.18 5.80 13.91
CA THR A 30 8.10 7.16 13.36
C THR A 30 9.13 7.37 12.24
N SER A 31 9.23 6.38 11.36
CA SER A 31 10.37 6.25 10.45
C SER A 31 10.28 7.16 9.22
N LYS A 32 11.41 7.76 8.81
CA LYS A 32 11.52 8.41 7.48
C LYS A 32 11.39 7.39 6.34
N PRO A 33 10.87 7.74 5.15
CA PRO A 33 10.81 6.84 3.99
C PRO A 33 12.20 6.36 3.54
N TYR A 34 12.26 5.20 2.88
CA TYR A 34 13.49 4.74 2.22
C TYR A 34 13.81 5.60 1.00
N TYR A 35 15.11 5.77 0.72
CA TYR A 35 15.55 6.33 -0.55
C TYR A 35 15.06 5.46 -1.72
N SER A 36 14.53 6.10 -2.75
CA SER A 36 13.95 5.44 -3.93
C SER A 36 14.34 6.20 -5.19
N THR A 37 14.63 5.48 -6.27
CA THR A 37 14.87 6.07 -7.59
C THR A 37 13.58 6.70 -8.15
N PRO A 38 13.65 7.65 -9.10
CA PRO A 38 12.46 8.28 -9.68
C PRO A 38 11.44 7.27 -10.22
N LEU A 39 11.88 6.26 -10.97
CA LEU A 39 11.01 5.19 -11.48
C LEU A 39 10.29 4.43 -10.36
N LYS A 40 10.98 4.15 -9.24
CA LYS A 40 10.37 3.47 -8.09
C LYS A 40 9.36 4.37 -7.38
N GLN A 41 9.61 5.68 -7.32
CA GLN A 41 8.68 6.65 -6.74
C GLN A 41 7.41 6.75 -7.58
N GLU A 42 7.53 6.82 -8.90
CA GLU A 42 6.40 6.84 -9.83
C GLU A 42 5.57 5.56 -9.74
N THR A 43 6.23 4.40 -9.74
CA THR A 43 5.55 3.10 -9.60
C THR A 43 4.80 3.01 -8.27
N MET A 44 5.45 3.41 -7.17
CA MET A 44 4.82 3.44 -5.84
C MET A 44 3.61 4.38 -5.82
N TYR A 45 3.69 5.54 -6.48
CA TYR A 45 2.59 6.48 -6.58
C TYR A 45 1.39 5.87 -7.31
N ILE A 46 1.61 5.22 -8.46
CA ILE A 46 0.55 4.57 -9.24
C ILE A 46 -0.17 3.50 -8.40
N ILE A 47 0.59 2.62 -7.74
CA ILE A 47 0.03 1.60 -6.84
C ILE A 47 -0.78 2.25 -5.72
N THR A 48 -0.25 3.32 -5.11
CA THR A 48 -0.94 4.04 -4.03
C THR A 48 -2.27 4.64 -4.50
N GLN A 49 -2.32 5.24 -5.70
CA GLN A 49 -3.55 5.77 -6.27
C GLN A 49 -4.58 4.67 -6.51
N GLU A 50 -4.15 3.51 -6.98
CA GLU A 50 -5.03 2.37 -7.20
C GLU A 50 -5.61 1.84 -5.87
N LEU A 51 -4.78 1.72 -4.83
CA LEU A 51 -5.24 1.33 -3.48
C LEU A 51 -6.22 2.36 -2.87
N LEU A 52 -6.00 3.65 -3.12
CA LEU A 52 -6.92 4.73 -2.70
C LEU A 52 -8.25 4.64 -3.47
N TYR A 53 -8.20 4.40 -4.78
CA TYR A 53 -9.37 4.25 -5.63
C TYR A 53 -10.26 3.09 -5.16
N PHE A 54 -9.66 1.93 -4.86
CA PHE A 54 -10.35 0.76 -4.33
C PHE A 54 -10.67 0.85 -2.82
N ARG A 55 -10.41 2.00 -2.17
CA ARG A 55 -10.68 2.25 -0.74
C ARG A 55 -9.99 1.25 0.21
N LEU A 56 -8.87 0.67 -0.20
CA LEU A 56 -8.06 -0.23 0.63
C LEU A 56 -7.18 0.53 1.62
N ILE A 57 -6.81 1.76 1.26
CA ILE A 57 -6.10 2.69 2.13
C ILE A 57 -6.81 4.05 2.12
N ARG A 58 -6.44 4.91 3.06
CA ARG A 58 -6.90 6.30 3.15
C ARG A 58 -5.76 7.21 3.57
N SER A 59 -5.86 8.50 3.27
CA SER A 59 -4.99 9.50 3.88
C SER A 59 -5.14 9.48 5.41
N SER A 60 -4.06 9.72 6.12
CA SER A 60 -4.05 9.73 7.58
C SER A 60 -3.24 10.90 8.10
N TYR A 61 -3.61 11.38 9.29
CA TYR A 61 -2.84 12.33 10.09
C TYR A 61 -2.11 11.61 11.23
N SER A 62 -1.77 10.33 11.03
CA SER A 62 -1.08 9.52 12.04
C SER A 62 0.30 10.11 12.34
N PRO A 63 0.68 10.27 13.62
CA PRO A 63 2.05 10.64 13.97
C PRO A 63 3.04 9.49 13.77
N TYR A 64 2.55 8.27 13.51
CA TYR A 64 3.33 7.05 13.32
C TYR A 64 3.36 6.62 11.86
N VAL A 65 4.52 6.14 11.41
CA VAL A 65 4.79 5.73 10.02
C VAL A 65 5.73 4.53 10.01
N ALA A 66 5.28 3.46 9.34
CA ALA A 66 6.13 2.37 8.88
C ALA A 66 6.61 2.66 7.44
N ARG A 67 7.83 2.23 7.10
CA ARG A 67 8.39 2.43 5.76
C ARG A 67 7.79 1.43 4.79
N ALA A 68 7.47 1.88 3.57
CA ALA A 68 7.10 1.01 2.45
C ALA A 68 8.30 0.76 1.53
N LEU A 69 8.33 -0.42 0.90
CA LEU A 69 9.36 -0.80 -0.07
C LEU A 69 8.69 -1.47 -1.28
N LEU A 70 9.12 -1.10 -2.48
CA LEU A 70 8.68 -1.74 -3.72
C LEU A 70 9.51 -3.01 -3.95
N VAL A 71 8.83 -4.14 -4.14
CA VAL A 71 9.44 -5.45 -4.40
C VAL A 71 9.02 -5.89 -5.79
N LEU A 72 10.00 -6.26 -6.62
CA LEU A 72 9.74 -6.95 -7.89
C LEU A 72 9.39 -8.41 -7.57
N LYS A 73 8.19 -8.84 -7.94
CA LYS A 73 7.74 -10.21 -7.80
C LYS A 73 8.44 -11.09 -8.83
N ARG A 74 8.40 -12.40 -8.57
CA ARG A 74 9.04 -13.41 -9.44
C ARG A 74 8.43 -13.48 -10.84
N ASP A 75 7.17 -13.09 -10.98
CA ASP A 75 6.45 -13.01 -12.26
C ASP A 75 6.79 -11.73 -13.06
N GLY A 76 7.69 -10.88 -12.55
CA GLY A 76 8.09 -9.63 -13.17
C GLY A 76 7.17 -8.45 -12.87
N THR A 77 6.17 -8.62 -12.00
CA THR A 77 5.26 -7.54 -11.55
C THR A 77 5.67 -6.87 -10.25
#